data_AF-A0A5C0ZNY2-F1
#
_entry.id   AF-A0A5C0ZNY2-F1
#
_cell.length_a   1.000
_cell.length_b   1.000
_cell.length_c   1.000
_cell.angle_alpha   90.00
_cell.angle_beta   90.00
_cell.angle_gamma   90.00
#
_symmetry.space_group_name_H-M   'P 1'
#
loop_
_entity.id
_entity.type
_entity.pdbx_description
1 polymer ?
#
loop_
_entity_poly.entity_id
_entity_poly.type
_entity_poly.pdbx_seq_one_letter_code
_entity_poly.pdbx_strand_id
1 'polypeptide(L)'
;MQKKKLIINKLLLGWLLLSAPAYGQIVINLPQANITARSDYTATLASGTYSSLIGLVPNIEVKANSPNFTNTVGGTSTVPLNIAHIRLRSIGSLSLIGVSAEVTLSTSYALLYAALASISSGAVIADYRISTGSHTWISGIYRTPINFRTGLLSPNQITPTTPNLDINVPGFIAPQATLSSLSLPVNNLSFFRNSAGISAAGNISVSTTVPYLLSLQASNTQFSFNTNSSYNQTPSTSVGLVNSTLSNITNATPIMLSTTSQALTAASGIAVPTNNNQALTAAFSITGNNLKTGFVQAGTYSVPITYTWSKLASAYPTGSLQVQRSSTLQVIVSDLAELIALQPNVNFVFDDVTDYRQGITRDMTQHLRISKTTPYSLYVRSSTANFSGAGGQVPVNILRIGASAGQTGVNTVTLSTTPQQLINNANPTIDRTLDIRYSIPNTAMSQLLGKAPGTYSATVIYSFTTL
;
A
#
# COMPACT_ATOMS: atom_id res chain seq x y z
N MET A 1 9.31 67.04 52.03
CA MET A 1 9.47 65.57 51.94
C MET A 1 8.17 64.76 51.81
N GLN A 2 6.96 65.35 51.81
CA GLN A 2 5.69 64.58 51.77
C GLN A 2 5.13 64.25 50.36
N LYS A 3 5.55 64.94 49.29
CA LYS A 3 5.00 64.69 47.94
C LYS A 3 5.54 63.43 47.22
N LYS A 4 6.72 62.91 47.61
CA LYS A 4 7.30 61.69 47.00
C LYS A 4 6.69 60.38 47.50
N LYS A 5 6.18 60.32 48.75
CA LYS A 5 5.54 59.11 49.30
C LYS A 5 4.14 58.85 48.73
N LEU A 6 3.42 59.91 48.31
CA LEU A 6 2.07 59.76 47.77
C LEU A 6 2.05 59.19 46.33
N ILE A 7 3.08 59.49 45.53
CA ILE A 7 3.19 59.01 44.15
C ILE A 7 3.61 57.53 44.10
N ILE A 8 4.48 57.08 45.01
CA ILE A 8 4.89 55.68 45.11
C ILE A 8 3.72 54.78 45.59
N ASN A 9 2.90 55.25 46.54
CA ASN A 9 1.70 54.51 46.96
C ASN A 9 0.62 54.45 45.88
N LYS A 10 0.46 55.48 45.03
CA LYS A 10 -0.48 55.42 43.90
C LYS A 10 0.02 54.57 42.72
N LEU A 11 1.35 54.46 42.52
CA LEU A 11 1.92 53.58 41.51
C LEU A 11 1.81 52.09 41.90
N LEU A 12 1.99 51.74 43.19
CA LEU A 12 1.80 50.37 43.67
C LEU A 12 0.33 49.92 43.63
N LEU A 13 -0.61 50.83 43.94
CA LEU A 13 -2.05 50.52 43.87
C LEU A 13 -2.56 50.39 42.42
N GLY A 14 -1.94 51.12 41.48
CA GLY A 14 -2.23 50.99 40.04
C GLY A 14 -1.68 49.70 39.40
N TRP A 15 -0.57 49.16 39.92
CA TRP A 15 0.00 47.89 39.44
C TRP A 15 -0.72 46.64 39.98
N LEU A 16 -1.40 46.74 41.12
CA LEU A 16 -2.23 45.64 41.65
C LEU A 16 -3.56 45.44 40.88
N LEU A 17 -3.97 46.41 40.06
CA LEU A 17 -5.23 46.37 39.29
C LEU A 17 -5.08 45.88 37.84
N LEU A 18 -3.87 45.49 37.41
CA LEU A 18 -3.58 44.96 36.07
C LEU A 18 -3.04 43.53 36.09
N SER A 19 -3.27 42.76 37.16
CA SER A 19 -3.08 41.31 37.10
C SER A 19 -4.20 40.71 36.25
N ALA A 20 -3.87 40.28 35.03
CA ALA A 20 -4.73 39.36 34.29
C ALA A 20 -5.03 38.15 35.21
N PRO A 21 -6.27 37.64 35.26
CA PRO A 21 -6.57 36.48 36.08
C PRO A 21 -5.64 35.34 35.65
N ALA A 22 -4.74 34.93 36.54
CA ALA A 22 -3.94 33.73 36.35
C ALA A 22 -4.90 32.54 36.45
N TYR A 23 -5.38 32.08 35.31
CA TYR A 23 -6.14 30.83 35.24
C TYR A 23 -5.19 29.69 35.63
N GLY A 24 -5.54 28.92 36.66
CA GLY A 24 -4.88 27.63 36.85
C GLY A 24 -5.24 26.70 35.69
N GLN A 25 -4.36 25.74 35.41
CA GLN A 25 -4.44 24.89 34.24
C GLN A 25 -4.55 23.42 34.68
N ILE A 26 -5.58 22.74 34.18
CA ILE A 26 -5.77 21.29 34.35
C ILE A 26 -5.42 20.66 33.01
N VAL A 27 -4.34 19.88 32.96
CA VAL A 27 -3.81 19.30 31.71
C VAL A 27 -4.00 17.79 31.70
N ILE A 28 -4.77 17.30 30.75
CA ILE A 28 -4.96 15.88 30.46
C ILE A 28 -4.11 15.55 29.23
N ASN A 29 -3.12 14.67 29.39
CA ASN A 29 -2.33 14.16 28.26
C ASN A 29 -2.98 12.90 27.71
N LEU A 30 -3.64 13.00 26.56
CA LEU A 30 -4.36 11.88 25.97
C LEU A 30 -3.37 10.87 25.36
N PRO A 31 -3.31 9.61 25.82
CA PRO A 31 -2.35 8.65 25.28
C PRO A 31 -2.69 8.26 23.84
N GLN A 32 -1.65 8.07 23.02
CA GLN A 32 -1.80 7.52 21.66
C GLN A 32 -2.59 6.21 21.66
N ALA A 33 -2.31 5.30 22.61
CA ALA A 33 -2.98 4.01 22.71
C ALA A 33 -4.50 4.15 22.83
N ASN A 34 -4.98 5.11 23.61
CA ASN A 34 -6.42 5.37 23.79
C ASN A 34 -7.08 5.95 22.55
N ILE A 35 -6.37 6.78 21.78
CA ILE A 35 -6.86 7.32 20.50
C ILE A 35 -6.95 6.18 19.47
N THR A 36 -5.89 5.38 19.33
CA THR A 36 -5.84 4.27 18.37
C THR A 36 -6.83 3.15 18.70
N ALA A 37 -6.93 2.77 19.98
CA ALA A 37 -7.83 1.72 20.46
C ALA A 37 -9.27 2.21 20.64
N ARG A 38 -9.52 3.52 20.52
CA ARG A 38 -10.84 4.14 20.71
C ARG A 38 -11.43 3.85 22.09
N SER A 39 -10.55 3.79 23.10
CA SER A 39 -10.90 3.50 24.49
C SER A 39 -10.79 4.75 25.35
N ASP A 40 -11.77 4.92 26.25
CA ASP A 40 -11.78 6.02 27.20
C ASP A 40 -10.49 6.11 28.01
N TYR A 41 -10.04 7.33 28.29
CA TYR A 41 -8.88 7.61 29.11
C TYR A 41 -9.30 8.32 30.38
N THR A 42 -8.84 7.86 31.55
CA THR A 42 -9.10 8.53 32.84
C THR A 42 -7.80 9.07 33.42
N ALA A 43 -7.80 10.36 33.79
CA ALA A 43 -6.70 11.01 34.50
C ALA A 43 -7.19 11.56 35.85
N THR A 44 -6.45 11.29 36.92
CA THR A 44 -6.71 11.84 38.25
C THR A 44 -5.83 13.07 38.45
N LEU A 45 -6.44 14.25 38.57
CA LEU A 45 -5.74 15.54 38.57
C LEU A 45 -6.24 16.45 39.70
N ALA A 46 -5.38 17.37 40.13
CA ALA A 46 -5.76 18.45 41.03
C ALA A 46 -6.57 19.51 40.26
N SER A 47 -7.76 19.85 40.75
CA SER A 47 -8.70 20.80 40.15
C SER A 47 -8.67 22.19 40.80
N GLY A 48 -7.85 22.36 41.84
CA GLY A 48 -7.73 23.60 42.61
C GLY A 48 -7.64 23.34 44.11
N THR A 49 -7.75 24.40 44.90
CA THR A 49 -7.84 24.32 46.37
C THR A 49 -9.20 24.83 46.82
N TYR A 50 -9.91 24.03 47.61
CA TYR A 50 -11.12 24.44 48.28
C TYR A 50 -10.78 25.15 49.59
N SER A 51 -11.29 26.37 49.76
CA SER A 51 -11.21 27.12 51.01
C SER A 51 -12.61 27.34 51.58
N SER A 52 -12.80 26.94 52.84
CA SER A 52 -13.99 27.22 53.64
C SER A 52 -13.62 27.98 54.90
N LEU A 53 -14.50 28.91 55.30
CA LEU A 53 -14.36 29.69 56.54
C LEU A 53 -15.45 29.33 57.57
N ILE A 54 -16.53 28.63 57.15
CA ILE A 54 -17.63 28.12 57.99
C ILE A 54 -18.22 26.87 57.32
N GLY A 55 -18.41 25.79 58.10
CA GLY A 55 -18.72 24.41 57.68
C GLY A 55 -20.07 24.13 57.00
N LEU A 56 -20.42 24.87 55.95
CA LEU A 56 -21.60 24.63 55.13
C LEU A 56 -21.20 24.46 53.65
N VAL A 57 -21.29 23.23 53.14
CA VAL A 57 -21.24 22.96 51.69
C VAL A 57 -22.53 22.29 51.29
N PRO A 58 -23.48 23.01 50.67
CA PRO A 58 -24.64 22.32 50.14
C PRO A 58 -24.25 21.53 48.90
N ASN A 59 -23.70 22.16 47.85
CA ASN A 59 -23.43 21.51 46.55
C ASN A 59 -22.11 22.00 45.92
N ILE A 60 -21.40 21.10 45.23
CA ILE A 60 -20.30 21.42 44.30
C ILE A 60 -20.78 21.13 42.89
N GLU A 61 -20.74 22.15 42.05
CA GLU A 61 -21.20 22.10 40.67
C GLU A 61 -20.07 22.50 39.72
N VAL A 62 -20.13 21.96 38.50
CA VAL A 62 -19.19 22.33 37.41
C VAL A 62 -19.96 22.65 36.14
N LYS A 63 -19.43 23.59 35.36
CA LYS A 63 -19.83 23.83 33.97
C LYS A 63 -18.62 24.22 33.13
N ALA A 64 -18.76 24.16 31.81
CA ALA A 64 -17.88 24.84 30.87
C ALA A 64 -18.41 26.25 30.56
N ASN A 65 -17.52 27.20 30.33
CA ASN A 65 -17.87 28.54 29.91
C ASN A 65 -17.95 28.68 28.38
N SER A 66 -17.55 27.66 27.63
CA SER A 66 -17.58 27.62 26.17
C SER A 66 -18.28 26.34 25.70
N PRO A 67 -18.99 26.36 24.55
CA PRO A 67 -19.81 25.23 24.10
C PRO A 67 -19.02 24.04 23.56
N ASN A 68 -17.71 24.19 23.33
CA ASN A 68 -16.80 23.15 22.83
C ASN A 68 -15.43 23.32 23.47
N PHE A 69 -14.58 22.29 23.34
CA PHE A 69 -13.14 22.51 23.42
C PHE A 69 -12.63 22.98 22.06
N THR A 70 -11.87 24.07 22.05
CA THR A 70 -11.27 24.61 20.83
C THR A 70 -9.80 24.23 20.79
N ASN A 71 -9.32 23.69 19.66
CA ASN A 71 -7.90 23.47 19.48
C ASN A 71 -7.19 24.83 19.40
N THR A 72 -6.29 25.08 20.35
CA THR A 72 -5.53 26.32 20.47
C THR A 72 -4.16 26.25 19.78
N VAL A 73 -3.70 25.04 19.43
CA VAL A 73 -2.44 24.80 18.73
C VAL A 73 -2.60 23.65 17.73
N GLY A 74 -2.36 23.86 16.44
CA GLY A 74 -2.47 22.80 15.43
C GLY A 74 -3.75 22.79 14.60
N GLY A 75 -4.54 23.86 14.65
CA GLY A 75 -5.63 24.09 13.70
C GLY A 75 -6.82 24.80 14.35
N THR A 76 -7.96 24.76 13.67
CA THR A 76 -9.24 25.34 14.12
C THR A 76 -10.26 24.28 14.55
N SER A 77 -9.81 23.03 14.71
CA SER A 77 -10.67 21.90 15.07
C SER A 77 -11.28 22.08 16.45
N THR A 78 -12.52 21.63 16.60
CA THR A 78 -13.23 21.62 17.88
C THR A 78 -13.68 20.22 18.22
N VAL A 79 -13.87 19.95 19.51
CA VAL A 79 -14.51 18.72 20.01
C VAL A 79 -15.60 19.09 21.02
N PRO A 80 -16.72 18.36 21.04
CA PRO A 80 -17.85 18.71 21.90
C PRO A 80 -17.53 18.45 23.38
N LEU A 81 -18.24 19.15 24.29
CA LEU A 81 -18.00 19.01 25.73
C LEU A 81 -18.34 17.61 26.27
N ASN A 82 -19.28 16.91 25.65
CA ASN A 82 -19.78 15.62 26.12
C ASN A 82 -18.76 14.47 26.03
N ILE A 83 -17.56 14.73 25.50
CA ILE A 83 -16.43 13.81 25.57
C ILE A 83 -15.78 13.77 26.95
N ALA A 84 -15.97 14.81 27.76
CA ALA A 84 -15.32 14.95 29.06
C ALA A 84 -16.32 14.67 30.18
N HIS A 85 -15.97 13.74 31.05
CA HIS A 85 -16.71 13.41 32.26
C HIS A 85 -15.85 13.70 33.48
N ILE A 86 -16.45 14.32 34.50
CA ILE A 86 -15.75 14.76 35.70
C ILE A 86 -16.39 14.07 36.89
N ARG A 87 -15.58 13.51 37.77
CA ARG A 87 -16.02 12.95 39.06
C ARG A 87 -15.08 13.40 40.17
N LEU A 88 -15.62 13.93 41.26
CA LEU A 88 -14.79 14.30 42.42
C LEU A 88 -14.27 13.04 43.12
N ARG A 89 -12.96 13.01 43.38
CA ARG A 89 -12.30 11.92 44.09
C ARG A 89 -12.08 12.25 45.56
N SER A 90 -11.59 13.45 45.86
CA SER A 90 -11.36 13.90 47.24
C SER A 90 -11.28 15.42 47.37
N ILE A 91 -11.52 15.91 48.59
CA ILE A 91 -11.30 17.30 48.99
C ILE A 91 -10.54 17.32 50.30
N GLY A 92 -9.30 17.84 50.29
CA GLY A 92 -8.41 17.70 51.44
C GLY A 92 -8.20 16.23 51.80
N SER A 93 -8.46 15.86 53.05
CA SER A 93 -8.40 14.47 53.53
C SER A 93 -9.70 13.68 53.31
N LEU A 94 -10.79 14.32 52.86
CA LEU A 94 -12.07 13.64 52.65
C LEU A 94 -12.08 12.89 51.31
N SER A 95 -12.23 11.57 51.36
CA SER A 95 -12.51 10.75 50.18
C SER A 95 -13.99 10.87 49.79
N LEU A 96 -14.23 11.08 48.50
CA LEU A 96 -15.57 11.19 47.89
C LEU A 96 -15.89 9.99 46.97
N ILE A 97 -15.06 8.94 47.02
CA ILE A 97 -15.25 7.73 46.23
C ILE A 97 -16.59 7.08 46.62
N GLY A 98 -17.47 6.86 45.65
CA GLY A 98 -18.79 6.23 45.86
C GLY A 98 -19.93 7.20 46.19
N VAL A 99 -19.62 8.44 46.61
CA VAL A 99 -20.64 9.46 46.94
C VAL A 99 -20.70 10.62 45.94
N SER A 100 -19.64 10.82 45.14
CA SER A 100 -19.66 11.76 44.02
C SER A 100 -20.31 11.15 42.78
N ALA A 101 -21.06 11.98 42.06
CA ALA A 101 -21.60 11.67 40.75
C ALA A 101 -20.54 11.91 39.67
N GLU A 102 -20.54 11.06 38.64
CA GLU A 102 -19.85 11.37 37.38
C GLU A 102 -20.76 12.23 36.51
N VAL A 103 -20.24 13.37 36.07
CA VAL A 103 -20.97 14.37 35.32
C VAL A 103 -20.37 14.55 33.95
N THR A 104 -21.19 14.46 32.90
CA THR A 104 -20.82 14.88 31.55
C THR A 104 -20.75 16.40 31.48
N LEU A 105 -19.63 16.93 30.99
CA LEU A 105 -19.40 18.37 30.92
C LEU A 105 -20.39 19.04 29.94
N SER A 106 -20.98 20.16 30.37
CA SER A 106 -21.90 20.97 29.57
C SER A 106 -21.75 22.45 29.92
N THR A 107 -22.47 23.34 29.22
CA THR A 107 -22.52 24.79 29.55
C THR A 107 -23.46 25.11 30.71
N SER A 108 -24.24 24.13 31.18
CA SER A 108 -25.10 24.24 32.36
C SER A 108 -24.37 23.68 33.58
N TYR A 109 -24.64 24.26 34.76
CA TYR A 109 -24.13 23.70 36.01
C TYR A 109 -24.71 22.31 36.23
N ALA A 110 -23.83 21.36 36.54
CA ALA A 110 -24.20 20.02 36.91
C ALA A 110 -23.53 19.63 38.24
N LEU A 111 -24.29 18.90 39.05
CA LEU A 111 -23.94 18.58 40.44
C LEU A 111 -22.92 17.43 40.50
N LEU A 112 -21.72 17.71 40.99
CA LEU A 112 -20.68 16.69 41.23
C LEU A 112 -20.81 16.03 42.60
N TYR A 113 -21.23 16.81 43.60
CA TYR A 113 -21.36 16.35 44.98
C TYR A 113 -22.33 17.25 45.74
N ALA A 114 -23.24 16.65 46.51
CA ALA A 114 -24.04 17.32 47.52
C ALA A 114 -23.68 16.73 48.88
N ALA A 115 -23.30 17.57 49.84
CA ALA A 115 -22.85 17.10 51.15
C ALA A 115 -24.00 17.00 52.15
N LEU A 116 -23.86 16.09 53.12
CA LEU A 116 -24.62 16.09 54.39
C LEU A 116 -23.77 16.61 55.57
N ALA A 117 -22.49 16.93 55.37
CA ALA A 117 -21.53 17.29 56.42
C ALA A 117 -20.50 18.34 55.98
N SER A 118 -19.87 19.02 56.96
CA SER A 118 -18.81 20.02 56.75
C SER A 118 -17.53 19.38 56.21
N ILE A 119 -16.94 19.94 55.15
CA ILE A 119 -15.65 19.51 54.60
C ILE A 119 -14.55 20.48 55.00
N SER A 120 -13.37 19.97 55.36
CA SER A 120 -12.19 20.79 55.62
C SER A 120 -11.62 21.39 54.34
N SER A 121 -11.09 22.60 54.41
CA SER A 121 -10.31 23.21 53.31
C SER A 121 -9.17 22.28 52.86
N GLY A 122 -8.88 22.23 51.56
CA GLY A 122 -7.81 21.40 51.02
C GLY A 122 -7.85 21.24 49.51
N ALA A 123 -6.89 20.48 48.98
CA ALA A 123 -6.78 20.22 47.54
C ALA A 123 -8.02 19.46 47.03
N VAL A 124 -8.57 19.93 45.91
CA VAL A 124 -9.64 19.23 45.19
C VAL A 124 -9.01 18.32 44.16
N ILE A 125 -9.28 17.02 44.24
CA ILE A 125 -8.80 16.03 43.28
C ILE A 125 -10.02 15.46 42.56
N ALA A 126 -9.98 15.42 41.23
CA ALA A 126 -11.04 14.87 40.41
C ALA A 126 -10.48 13.87 39.38
N ASP A 127 -11.31 12.89 39.05
CA ASP A 127 -11.10 12.01 37.91
C ASP A 127 -11.75 12.64 36.68
N TYR A 128 -10.97 12.72 35.60
CA TYR A 128 -11.39 13.22 34.31
C TYR A 128 -11.36 12.05 33.33
N ARG A 129 -12.53 11.56 32.91
CA ARG A 129 -12.65 10.55 31.84
C ARG A 129 -12.90 11.25 30.51
N ILE A 130 -12.06 10.98 29.53
CA ILE A 130 -12.17 11.46 28.15
C ILE A 130 -12.56 10.31 27.22
N SER A 131 -13.71 10.44 26.58
CA SER A 131 -14.24 9.47 25.62
C SER A 131 -13.62 9.71 24.24
N THR A 132 -12.83 8.75 23.75
CA THR A 132 -12.07 8.91 22.50
C THR A 132 -12.76 8.31 21.27
N GLY A 133 -13.68 7.37 21.47
CA GLY A 133 -14.11 6.46 20.40
C GLY A 133 -14.97 7.05 19.29
N SER A 134 -15.54 8.24 19.44
CA SER A 134 -16.47 8.85 18.48
C SER A 134 -15.97 10.16 17.84
N HIS A 135 -14.69 10.47 18.01
CA HIS A 135 -14.13 11.76 17.58
C HIS A 135 -12.83 11.61 16.79
N THR A 136 -12.67 12.48 15.81
CA THR A 136 -11.42 12.64 15.07
C THR A 136 -10.53 13.63 15.80
N TRP A 137 -9.43 13.15 16.35
CA TRP A 137 -8.47 13.97 17.08
C TRP A 137 -7.41 14.53 16.15
N ILE A 138 -7.31 15.85 16.04
CA ILE A 138 -6.17 16.50 15.38
C ILE A 138 -5.20 16.89 16.49
N SER A 139 -3.90 16.63 16.29
CA SER A 139 -2.90 16.93 17.30
C SER A 139 -2.97 18.39 17.75
N GLY A 140 -2.86 18.63 19.06
CA GLY A 140 -3.00 19.98 19.59
C GLY A 140 -3.43 20.06 21.04
N ILE A 141 -3.79 21.26 21.49
CA ILE A 141 -4.28 21.53 22.85
C ILE A 141 -5.71 22.03 22.74
N TYR A 142 -6.65 21.16 23.09
CA TYR A 142 -8.08 21.46 23.14
C TYR A 142 -8.41 22.08 24.48
N ARG A 143 -8.83 23.34 24.48
CA ARG A 143 -9.05 24.12 25.71
C ARG A 143 -10.51 24.52 25.86
N THR A 144 -11.04 24.40 27.07
CA THR A 144 -12.27 25.09 27.49
C THR A 144 -12.10 25.60 28.93
N PRO A 145 -12.44 26.86 29.24
CA PRO A 145 -12.50 27.31 30.62
C PRO A 145 -13.67 26.63 31.33
N ILE A 146 -13.42 25.99 32.47
CA ILE A 146 -14.47 25.40 33.32
C ILE A 146 -14.66 26.27 34.55
N ASN A 147 -15.85 26.29 35.12
CA ASN A 147 -16.15 27.04 36.33
C ASN A 147 -16.67 26.10 37.42
N PHE A 148 -16.04 26.15 38.59
CA PHE A 148 -16.51 25.45 39.78
C PHE A 148 -17.29 26.40 40.67
N ARG A 149 -18.47 25.96 41.12
CA ARG A 149 -19.32 26.71 42.04
C ARG A 149 -19.56 25.90 43.31
N THR A 150 -19.47 26.59 44.45
CA THR A 150 -19.66 26.02 45.79
C THR A 150 -20.66 26.88 46.58
N GLY A 151 -21.97 26.60 46.44
CA GLY A 151 -23.03 27.26 47.22
C GLY A 151 -23.29 28.76 46.93
N LEU A 152 -24.16 29.38 47.75
CA LEU A 152 -24.66 30.77 47.61
C LEU A 152 -23.97 31.80 48.52
N LEU A 153 -23.19 31.38 49.51
CA LEU A 153 -22.59 32.26 50.52
C LEU A 153 -21.06 32.32 50.37
N SER A 154 -20.53 33.52 50.10
CA SER A 154 -19.10 33.83 50.26
C SER A 154 -18.73 33.60 51.72
N PRO A 155 -17.71 32.76 52.05
CA PRO A 155 -16.41 32.67 51.37
C PRO A 155 -16.01 31.28 50.82
N ASN A 156 -16.97 30.35 50.63
CA ASN A 156 -16.65 29.00 50.14
C ASN A 156 -16.34 29.02 48.65
N GLN A 157 -15.11 28.68 48.26
CA GLN A 157 -14.68 28.75 46.86
C GLN A 157 -13.58 27.74 46.53
N ILE A 158 -13.60 27.23 45.31
CA ILE A 158 -12.46 26.52 44.71
C ILE A 158 -11.62 27.54 43.94
N THR A 159 -10.34 27.65 44.28
CA THR A 159 -9.39 28.56 43.63
C THR A 159 -8.41 27.75 42.77
N PRO A 160 -8.20 28.12 41.48
CA PRO A 160 -8.90 29.17 40.76
C PRO A 160 -10.37 28.83 40.49
N THR A 161 -11.24 29.83 40.40
CA THR A 161 -12.68 29.64 40.12
C THR A 161 -12.93 29.11 38.71
N THR A 162 -12.09 29.55 37.77
CA THR A 162 -12.30 29.32 36.35
C THR A 162 -11.06 28.72 35.68
N PRO A 163 -10.58 27.52 36.09
CA PRO A 163 -9.39 26.95 35.47
C PRO A 163 -9.65 26.61 33.99
N ASN A 164 -8.58 26.59 33.20
CA ASN A 164 -8.62 26.01 31.87
C ASN A 164 -8.51 24.48 31.97
N LEU A 165 -9.45 23.77 31.35
CA LEU A 165 -9.33 22.34 31.11
C LEU A 165 -8.75 22.11 29.72
N ASP A 166 -7.53 21.60 29.69
CA ASP A 166 -6.75 21.35 28.49
C ASP A 166 -6.63 19.85 28.25
N ILE A 167 -7.00 19.42 27.05
CA ILE A 167 -6.73 18.08 26.54
C ILE A 167 -5.60 18.19 25.52
N ASN A 168 -4.42 17.72 25.89
CA ASN A 168 -3.25 17.64 25.04
C ASN A 168 -3.30 16.35 24.21
N VAL A 169 -3.41 16.50 22.90
CA VAL A 169 -3.47 15.43 21.91
C VAL A 169 -2.11 15.35 21.22
N PRO A 170 -1.36 14.25 21.39
CA PRO A 170 -0.05 14.10 20.79
C PRO A 170 -0.14 14.01 19.26
N GLY A 171 0.87 14.53 18.57
CA GLY A 171 1.07 14.26 17.15
C GLY A 171 1.75 12.91 16.96
N PHE A 172 1.11 11.99 16.25
CA PHE A 172 1.70 10.70 15.92
C PHE A 172 1.26 10.20 14.55
N ILE A 173 2.06 9.32 13.97
CA ILE A 173 1.73 8.49 12.82
C ILE A 173 2.09 7.05 13.20
N ALA A 174 1.14 6.14 13.14
CA ALA A 174 1.28 4.76 13.56
C ALA A 174 0.73 3.82 12.47
N PRO A 175 1.52 3.52 11.43
CA PRO A 175 1.18 2.46 10.49
C PRO A 175 1.26 1.10 11.20
N GLN A 176 0.53 0.11 10.67
CA GLN A 176 0.60 -1.28 11.15
C GLN A 176 2.06 -1.76 11.30
N ALA A 177 2.32 -2.59 12.31
CA ALA A 177 3.69 -2.95 12.69
C ALA A 177 4.41 -3.74 11.58
N THR A 178 3.70 -4.63 10.89
CA THR A 178 4.21 -5.49 9.84
C THR A 178 3.43 -5.30 8.55
N LEU A 179 4.14 -5.19 7.42
CA LEU A 179 3.53 -5.23 6.09
C LEU A 179 3.81 -6.59 5.44
N SER A 180 2.76 -7.25 4.95
CA SER A 180 2.91 -8.49 4.18
C SER A 180 3.61 -8.21 2.85
N SER A 181 4.28 -9.23 2.31
CA SER A 181 4.78 -9.20 0.94
C SER A 181 3.62 -9.13 -0.05
N LEU A 182 3.79 -8.36 -1.13
CA LEU A 182 2.83 -8.28 -2.21
C LEU A 182 3.32 -9.10 -3.40
N SER A 183 2.45 -9.95 -3.97
CA SER A 183 2.77 -10.79 -5.11
C SER A 183 1.92 -10.48 -6.32
N LEU A 184 2.57 -10.38 -7.49
CA LEU A 184 1.96 -10.27 -8.80
C LEU A 184 2.21 -11.58 -9.56
N PRO A 185 1.24 -12.51 -9.58
CA PRO A 185 1.41 -13.77 -10.30
C PRO A 185 1.23 -13.57 -11.81
N VAL A 186 2.20 -14.09 -12.59
CA VAL A 186 2.14 -14.20 -14.04
C VAL A 186 1.99 -15.68 -14.37
N ASN A 187 0.75 -16.14 -14.42
CA ASN A 187 0.38 -17.55 -14.62
C ASN A 187 -0.43 -17.77 -15.91
N ASN A 188 -0.54 -16.77 -16.77
CA ASN A 188 -1.24 -16.87 -18.04
C ASN A 188 -0.51 -16.06 -19.13
N LEU A 189 -0.31 -16.66 -20.31
CA LEU A 189 0.33 -16.01 -21.45
C LEU A 189 -0.46 -14.79 -21.96
N SER A 190 -1.77 -14.74 -21.71
CA SER A 190 -2.61 -13.59 -22.07
C SER A 190 -2.18 -12.29 -21.41
N PHE A 191 -1.55 -12.35 -20.22
CA PHE A 191 -1.05 -11.15 -19.52
C PHE A 191 0.05 -10.44 -20.28
N PHE A 192 0.92 -11.17 -20.99
CA PHE A 192 1.95 -10.56 -21.84
C PHE A 192 1.35 -9.90 -23.09
N ARG A 193 0.15 -10.33 -23.51
CA ARG A 193 -0.53 -9.87 -24.73
C ARG A 193 -1.52 -8.74 -24.46
N ASN A 194 -2.08 -8.67 -23.25
CA ASN A 194 -2.98 -7.62 -22.82
C ASN A 194 -2.20 -6.34 -22.47
N SER A 195 -2.62 -5.19 -23.01
CA SER A 195 -1.98 -3.89 -22.73
C SER A 195 -2.00 -3.54 -21.24
N ALA A 196 -3.07 -3.90 -20.51
CA ALA A 196 -3.18 -3.68 -19.07
C ALA A 196 -2.22 -4.55 -18.26
N GLY A 197 -1.84 -5.72 -18.78
CA GLY A 197 -0.96 -6.68 -18.12
C GLY A 197 -1.55 -7.25 -16.82
N ILE A 198 -0.86 -7.05 -15.71
CA ILE A 198 -1.23 -7.55 -14.38
C ILE A 198 -1.31 -6.42 -13.36
N SER A 199 -2.07 -6.64 -12.29
CA SER A 199 -2.06 -5.78 -11.10
C SER A 199 -2.32 -6.58 -9.83
N ALA A 200 -1.81 -6.08 -8.70
CA ALA A 200 -2.14 -6.55 -7.37
C ALA A 200 -2.22 -5.36 -6.42
N ALA A 201 -2.97 -5.52 -5.33
CA ALA A 201 -3.10 -4.47 -4.33
C ALA A 201 -2.92 -5.03 -2.91
N GLY A 202 -2.32 -4.21 -2.04
CA GLY A 202 -2.11 -4.52 -0.64
C GLY A 202 -2.73 -3.45 0.26
N ASN A 203 -3.39 -3.89 1.33
CA ASN A 203 -3.99 -3.00 2.32
C ASN A 203 -2.93 -2.58 3.36
N ILE A 204 -2.92 -1.28 3.68
CA ILE A 204 -2.03 -0.70 4.68
C ILE A 204 -2.86 0.11 5.65
N SER A 205 -2.93 -0.34 6.90
CA SER A 205 -3.62 0.39 7.96
C SER A 205 -2.69 1.41 8.62
N VAL A 206 -3.21 2.60 8.89
CA VAL A 206 -2.50 3.67 9.60
C VAL A 206 -3.43 4.40 10.56
N SER A 207 -2.91 4.67 11.75
CA SER A 207 -3.52 5.55 12.73
C SER A 207 -2.74 6.85 12.82
N THR A 208 -3.40 8.00 12.82
CA THR A 208 -2.70 9.30 12.86
C THR A 208 -3.56 10.41 13.46
N THR A 209 -2.92 11.38 14.10
CA THR A 209 -3.51 12.67 14.54
C THR A 209 -2.98 13.86 13.74
N VAL A 210 -2.08 13.61 12.79
CA VAL A 210 -1.49 14.63 11.91
C VAL A 210 -1.74 14.28 10.44
N PRO A 211 -1.93 15.27 9.57
CA PRO A 211 -1.98 15.01 8.14
C PRO A 211 -0.56 14.71 7.63
N TYR A 212 -0.43 13.86 6.61
CA TYR A 212 0.84 13.26 6.21
C TYR A 212 0.97 13.06 4.69
N LEU A 213 2.20 12.99 4.20
CA LEU A 213 2.57 12.52 2.86
C LEU A 213 3.00 11.05 2.96
N LEU A 214 2.46 10.20 2.08
CA LEU A 214 2.91 8.83 1.93
C LEU A 214 3.79 8.73 0.68
N SER A 215 5.02 8.30 0.86
CA SER A 215 5.98 8.06 -0.23
C SER A 215 6.41 6.61 -0.29
N LEU A 216 6.86 6.19 -1.47
CA LEU A 216 7.35 4.84 -1.75
C LEU A 216 8.70 4.90 -2.47
N GLN A 217 9.59 3.98 -2.11
CA GLN A 217 10.85 3.72 -2.81
C GLN A 217 11.16 2.23 -2.82
N ALA A 218 11.86 1.78 -3.87
CA ALA A 218 12.54 0.49 -3.89
C ALA A 218 13.94 0.60 -3.28
N SER A 219 14.45 -0.48 -2.71
CA SER A 219 15.81 -0.51 -2.18
C SER A 219 16.89 -0.61 -3.28
N ASN A 220 16.53 -1.16 -4.45
CA ASN A 220 17.45 -1.41 -5.56
C ASN A 220 16.86 -0.92 -6.89
N THR A 221 17.72 -0.66 -7.88
CA THR A 221 17.31 -0.28 -9.24
C THR A 221 16.81 -1.47 -10.07
N GLN A 222 17.12 -2.69 -9.63
CA GLN A 222 16.76 -3.94 -10.29
C GLN A 222 16.13 -4.94 -9.31
N PHE A 223 15.30 -5.82 -9.84
CA PHE A 223 14.80 -6.99 -9.10
C PHE A 223 15.90 -8.02 -8.92
N SER A 224 15.95 -8.63 -7.73
CA SER A 224 16.68 -9.89 -7.53
C SER A 224 15.86 -11.04 -8.12
N PHE A 225 16.49 -11.93 -8.87
CA PHE A 225 15.81 -13.05 -9.52
C PHE A 225 16.23 -14.38 -8.87
N ASN A 226 15.26 -15.20 -8.52
CA ASN A 226 15.46 -16.55 -7.99
C ASN A 226 14.65 -17.57 -8.80
N THR A 227 15.24 -18.71 -9.12
CA THR A 227 14.61 -19.76 -9.93
C THR A 227 15.26 -21.11 -9.66
N ASN A 228 14.53 -22.18 -9.99
CA ASN A 228 15.05 -23.55 -9.94
C ASN A 228 15.51 -24.04 -11.33
N SER A 229 15.23 -23.29 -12.40
CA SER A 229 15.60 -23.68 -13.77
C SER A 229 16.96 -23.10 -14.16
N SER A 230 17.71 -23.85 -14.97
CA SER A 230 19.00 -23.42 -15.49
C SER A 230 18.80 -22.48 -16.70
N TYR A 231 19.10 -21.19 -16.55
CA TYR A 231 19.05 -20.20 -17.64
C TYR A 231 20.44 -19.92 -18.20
N ASN A 232 20.53 -19.65 -19.51
CA ASN A 232 21.76 -19.19 -20.15
C ASN A 232 22.23 -17.83 -19.61
N GLN A 233 21.28 -16.99 -19.16
CA GLN A 233 21.54 -15.71 -18.50
C GLN A 233 20.40 -15.39 -17.52
N THR A 234 20.75 -14.83 -16.36
CA THR A 234 19.76 -14.30 -15.41
C THR A 234 19.25 -12.94 -15.88
N PRO A 235 17.97 -12.60 -15.67
CA PRO A 235 17.39 -11.37 -16.18
C PRO A 235 17.86 -10.17 -15.36
N SER A 236 18.08 -9.04 -16.04
CA SER A 236 18.38 -7.74 -15.43
C SER A 236 17.15 -6.83 -15.53
N THR A 237 16.21 -6.99 -14.59
CA THR A 237 14.89 -6.35 -14.68
C THR A 237 14.82 -5.09 -13.85
N SER A 238 14.59 -3.94 -14.48
CA SER A 238 14.44 -2.66 -13.80
C SER A 238 13.17 -2.59 -12.96
N VAL A 239 13.27 -1.99 -11.77
CA VAL A 239 12.09 -1.69 -10.93
C VAL A 239 11.15 -0.67 -11.58
N GLY A 240 11.67 0.18 -12.47
CA GLY A 240 10.89 1.19 -13.19
C GLY A 240 9.84 0.63 -14.14
N LEU A 241 9.82 -0.69 -14.37
CA LEU A 241 8.77 -1.35 -15.14
C LEU A 241 7.45 -1.50 -14.36
N VAL A 242 7.45 -1.23 -13.05
CA VAL A 242 6.28 -1.33 -12.17
C VAL A 242 5.72 0.05 -11.86
N ASN A 243 4.43 0.22 -12.09
CA ASN A 243 3.69 1.39 -11.63
C ASN A 243 3.08 1.13 -10.25
N SER A 244 2.98 2.17 -9.43
CA SER A 244 2.30 2.13 -8.14
C SER A 244 1.36 3.33 -7.99
N THR A 245 0.22 3.11 -7.35
CA THR A 245 -0.71 4.19 -6.96
C THR A 245 -1.45 3.81 -5.69
N LEU A 246 -2.10 4.79 -5.06
CA LEU A 246 -3.08 4.53 -4.01
C LEU A 246 -4.47 4.48 -4.63
N SER A 247 -5.28 3.54 -4.17
CA SER A 247 -6.73 3.52 -4.41
C SER A 247 -7.47 3.99 -3.15
N ASN A 248 -8.69 4.49 -3.33
CA ASN A 248 -9.53 5.07 -2.28
C ASN A 248 -9.00 6.39 -1.68
N ILE A 249 -8.10 7.07 -2.36
CA ILE A 249 -7.58 8.40 -2.01
C ILE A 249 -7.76 9.32 -3.22
N THR A 250 -8.44 10.45 -3.04
CA THR A 250 -8.86 11.34 -4.15
C THR A 250 -7.70 12.14 -4.77
N ASN A 251 -6.62 12.36 -4.03
CA ASN A 251 -5.43 13.08 -4.50
C ASN A 251 -4.22 12.14 -4.72
N ALA A 252 -4.48 10.86 -5.00
CA ALA A 252 -3.45 9.88 -5.32
C ALA A 252 -2.72 10.26 -6.63
N THR A 253 -1.40 10.09 -6.65
CA THR A 253 -0.56 10.33 -7.82
C THR A 253 0.13 9.03 -8.22
N PRO A 254 -0.07 8.53 -9.44
CA PRO A 254 0.64 7.35 -9.91
C PRO A 254 2.13 7.64 -10.06
N ILE A 255 2.97 6.67 -9.71
CA ILE A 255 4.42 6.75 -9.83
C ILE A 255 4.96 5.52 -10.55
N MET A 256 6.13 5.64 -11.16
CA MET A 256 6.97 4.50 -11.52
C MET A 256 7.90 4.19 -10.35
N LEU A 257 8.02 2.91 -9.99
CA LEU A 257 8.87 2.51 -8.86
C LEU A 257 10.33 2.85 -9.15
N SER A 258 11.03 3.44 -8.16
CA SER A 258 12.44 3.79 -8.28
C SER A 258 13.13 3.78 -6.91
N THR A 259 14.44 3.94 -6.87
CA THR A 259 15.22 4.08 -5.63
C THR A 259 15.07 5.44 -4.96
N THR A 260 14.50 6.42 -5.67
CA THR A 260 14.21 7.75 -5.12
C THR A 260 12.81 7.74 -4.51
N SER A 261 12.69 8.25 -3.28
CA SER A 261 11.40 8.41 -2.62
C SER A 261 10.47 9.31 -3.43
N GLN A 262 9.34 8.76 -3.83
CA GLN A 262 8.31 9.47 -4.59
C GLN A 262 7.00 9.46 -3.82
N ALA A 263 6.36 10.62 -3.75
CA ALA A 263 5.06 10.76 -3.09
C ALA A 263 3.97 10.04 -3.90
N LEU A 264 3.12 9.29 -3.21
CA LEU A 264 1.94 8.63 -3.76
C LEU A 264 0.69 9.55 -3.73
N THR A 265 0.85 10.80 -3.29
CA THR A 265 -0.20 11.82 -3.27
C THR A 265 0.35 13.17 -3.71
N ALA A 266 -0.54 14.08 -4.09
CA ALA A 266 -0.20 15.49 -4.26
C ALA A 266 0.38 16.10 -2.96
N ALA A 267 1.02 17.28 -3.08
CA ALA A 267 1.69 17.97 -1.97
C ALA A 267 0.77 18.34 -0.79
N SER A 268 -0.56 18.37 -0.99
CA SER A 268 -1.54 18.53 0.08
C SER A 268 -1.61 17.34 1.04
N GLY A 269 -1.09 16.18 0.66
CA GLY A 269 -1.05 14.97 1.48
C GLY A 269 -2.41 14.39 1.83
N ILE A 270 -2.43 13.46 2.78
CA ILE A 270 -3.61 12.81 3.29
C ILE A 270 -3.99 13.48 4.62
N ALA A 271 -5.25 13.93 4.71
CA ALA A 271 -5.79 14.54 5.93
C ALA A 271 -5.90 13.51 7.06
N VAL A 272 -6.08 14.00 8.30
CA VAL A 272 -6.40 13.13 9.43
C VAL A 272 -7.73 12.41 9.16
N PRO A 273 -7.75 11.07 9.11
CA PRO A 273 -8.95 10.32 8.77
C PRO A 273 -9.95 10.31 9.92
N THR A 274 -11.22 10.07 9.60
CA THR A 274 -12.28 9.93 10.61
C THR A 274 -11.91 8.86 11.64
N ASN A 275 -12.11 9.16 12.93
CA ASN A 275 -11.71 8.28 14.06
C ASN A 275 -10.21 7.92 14.06
N ASN A 276 -9.37 8.76 13.46
CA ASN A 276 -7.91 8.63 13.43
C ASN A 276 -7.35 7.38 12.77
N ASN A 277 -8.17 6.50 12.19
CA ASN A 277 -7.75 5.23 11.58
C ASN A 277 -8.18 5.19 10.11
N GLN A 278 -7.30 4.71 9.24
CA GLN A 278 -7.58 4.54 7.81
C GLN A 278 -6.93 3.26 7.28
N ALA A 279 -7.62 2.58 6.37
CA ALA A 279 -7.03 1.58 5.50
C ALA A 279 -6.74 2.22 4.14
N LEU A 280 -5.48 2.22 3.75
CA LEU A 280 -5.02 2.59 2.42
C LEU A 280 -4.90 1.33 1.56
N THR A 281 -5.00 1.46 0.25
CA THR A 281 -4.79 0.35 -0.67
C THR A 281 -3.74 0.74 -1.70
N ALA A 282 -2.54 0.19 -1.56
CA ALA A 282 -1.45 0.41 -2.50
C ALA A 282 -1.56 -0.61 -3.64
N ALA A 283 -1.81 -0.14 -4.85
CA ALA A 283 -1.94 -0.94 -6.05
C ALA A 283 -0.67 -0.85 -6.89
N PHE A 284 -0.21 -2.00 -7.38
CA PHE A 284 0.95 -2.14 -8.24
C PHE A 284 0.51 -2.78 -9.55
N SER A 285 1.06 -2.32 -10.67
CA SER A 285 0.75 -2.85 -11.99
C SER A 285 1.94 -2.91 -12.92
N ILE A 286 1.91 -3.87 -13.83
CA ILE A 286 2.92 -4.07 -14.88
C ILE A 286 2.17 -4.31 -16.17
N THR A 287 2.40 -3.46 -17.18
CA THR A 287 1.75 -3.59 -18.49
C THR A 287 2.25 -4.81 -19.25
N GLY A 288 1.48 -5.31 -20.21
CA GLY A 288 1.91 -6.46 -21.03
C GLY A 288 3.23 -6.21 -21.76
N ASN A 289 3.46 -4.98 -22.23
CA ASN A 289 4.75 -4.59 -22.82
C ASN A 289 5.89 -4.69 -21.81
N ASN A 290 5.70 -4.18 -20.59
CA ASN A 290 6.71 -4.26 -19.53
C ASN A 290 6.97 -5.70 -19.06
N LEU A 291 5.95 -6.56 -19.10
CA LEU A 291 6.13 -8.00 -18.87
C LEU A 291 7.02 -8.63 -19.95
N LYS A 292 6.79 -8.31 -21.23
CA LYS A 292 7.60 -8.82 -22.34
C LYS A 292 9.04 -8.32 -22.31
N THR A 293 9.29 -7.12 -21.79
CA THR A 293 10.66 -6.57 -21.72
C THR A 293 11.44 -7.03 -20.49
N GLY A 294 10.76 -7.30 -19.36
CA GLY A 294 11.44 -7.52 -18.08
C GLY A 294 11.11 -8.81 -17.34
N PHE A 295 9.99 -9.47 -17.62
CA PHE A 295 9.45 -10.54 -16.78
C PHE A 295 9.07 -11.80 -17.57
N VAL A 296 9.90 -12.17 -18.56
CA VAL A 296 9.66 -13.36 -19.39
C VAL A 296 10.14 -14.65 -18.71
N GLN A 297 11.21 -14.61 -17.91
CA GLN A 297 11.80 -15.84 -17.35
C GLN A 297 11.00 -16.33 -16.15
N ALA A 298 10.63 -17.62 -16.13
CA ALA A 298 9.98 -18.25 -14.99
C ALA A 298 10.86 -18.20 -13.72
N GLY A 299 10.26 -17.80 -12.61
CA GLY A 299 10.96 -17.55 -11.37
C GLY A 299 10.32 -16.43 -10.57
N THR A 300 10.99 -16.08 -9.47
CA THR A 300 10.54 -15.03 -8.57
C THR A 300 11.46 -13.83 -8.67
N TYR A 301 10.90 -12.70 -9.09
CA TYR A 301 11.55 -11.39 -9.09
C TYR A 301 11.16 -10.69 -7.79
N SER A 302 12.12 -10.39 -6.93
CA SER A 302 11.87 -9.75 -5.63
C SER A 302 12.61 -8.43 -5.50
N VAL A 303 11.95 -7.43 -4.93
CA VAL A 303 12.60 -6.19 -4.49
C VAL A 303 12.02 -5.71 -3.16
N PRO A 304 12.88 -5.38 -2.17
CA PRO A 304 12.41 -4.69 -0.97
C PRO A 304 11.91 -3.29 -1.32
N ILE A 305 10.77 -2.92 -0.75
CA ILE A 305 10.17 -1.59 -0.89
C ILE A 305 9.97 -0.97 0.49
N THR A 306 10.08 0.35 0.58
CA THR A 306 9.90 1.09 1.83
C THR A 306 8.85 2.18 1.64
N TYR A 307 7.82 2.11 2.47
CA TYR A 307 6.84 3.17 2.63
C TYR A 307 7.33 4.14 3.69
N THR A 308 7.19 5.43 3.40
CA THR A 308 7.54 6.51 4.31
C THR A 308 6.31 7.39 4.53
N TRP A 309 5.86 7.51 5.77
CA TRP A 309 4.85 8.48 6.18
C TRP A 309 5.56 9.66 6.81
N SER A 310 5.41 10.84 6.21
CA SER A 310 6.00 12.09 6.71
C SER A 310 4.89 13.07 7.02
N LYS A 311 4.84 13.57 8.25
CA LYS A 311 3.92 14.65 8.64
C LYS A 311 4.12 15.87 7.72
N LEU A 312 3.03 16.53 7.34
CA LEU A 312 3.09 17.79 6.62
C LEU A 312 3.78 18.87 7.47
N ALA A 313 4.68 19.65 6.86
CA ALA A 313 5.49 20.64 7.58
C ALA A 313 4.65 21.70 8.32
N SER A 314 3.46 22.02 7.80
CA SER A 314 2.51 22.96 8.39
C SER A 314 1.72 22.41 9.59
N ALA A 315 1.73 21.09 9.82
CA ALA A 315 0.98 20.46 10.90
C ALA A 315 1.73 20.54 12.23
N TYR A 316 0.99 20.72 13.32
CA TYR A 316 1.47 20.57 14.69
C TYR A 316 1.78 19.08 15.00
N PRO A 317 2.65 18.75 15.97
CA PRO A 317 3.61 19.62 16.67
C PRO A 317 4.68 20.17 15.72
N THR A 318 5.39 21.24 16.08
CA THR A 318 6.53 21.72 15.28
C THR A 318 7.63 20.65 15.19
N GLY A 319 8.40 20.66 14.10
CA GLY A 319 9.45 19.66 13.85
C GLY A 319 9.04 18.55 12.88
N SER A 320 9.94 17.57 12.68
CA SER A 320 9.73 16.42 11.81
C SER A 320 9.09 15.26 12.58
N LEU A 321 8.17 14.58 11.90
CA LEU A 321 7.59 13.31 12.38
C LEU A 321 7.49 12.41 11.16
N GLN A 322 8.24 11.31 11.18
CA GLN A 322 8.32 10.37 10.08
C GLN A 322 8.35 8.95 10.61
N VAL A 323 7.66 8.05 9.93
CA VAL A 323 7.71 6.60 10.21
C VAL A 323 7.91 5.86 8.91
N GLN A 324 8.68 4.77 8.96
CA GLN A 324 8.94 3.90 7.81
C GLN A 324 8.52 2.47 8.08
N ARG A 325 8.06 1.79 7.03
CA ARG A 325 7.80 0.35 7.03
C ARG A 325 8.27 -0.25 5.72
N SER A 326 8.93 -1.39 5.81
CA SER A 326 9.38 -2.13 4.64
C SER A 326 8.45 -3.29 4.34
N SER A 327 8.34 -3.61 3.06
CA SER A 327 7.68 -4.81 2.53
C SER A 327 8.55 -5.37 1.39
N THR A 328 8.13 -6.46 0.78
CA THR A 328 8.75 -7.01 -0.43
C THR A 328 7.71 -7.10 -1.52
N LEU A 329 8.03 -6.53 -2.67
CA LEU A 329 7.26 -6.71 -3.90
C LEU A 329 7.84 -7.92 -4.65
N GLN A 330 6.96 -8.84 -5.03
CA GLN A 330 7.31 -10.03 -5.80
C GLN A 330 6.52 -10.08 -7.10
N VAL A 331 7.19 -10.44 -8.19
CA VAL A 331 6.56 -10.86 -9.45
C VAL A 331 6.91 -12.32 -9.64
N ILE A 332 5.90 -13.18 -9.68
CA ILE A 332 6.09 -14.63 -9.74
C ILE A 332 5.67 -15.11 -11.13
N VAL A 333 6.64 -15.43 -11.96
CA VAL A 333 6.41 -15.91 -13.33
C VAL A 333 6.39 -17.43 -13.32
N SER A 334 5.26 -18.01 -13.72
CA SER A 334 5.10 -19.45 -13.82
C SER A 334 5.84 -20.02 -15.03
N ASP A 335 6.10 -21.33 -15.03
CA ASP A 335 6.48 -22.00 -16.27
C ASP A 335 5.27 -22.11 -17.21
N LEU A 336 5.32 -21.40 -18.33
CA LEU A 336 4.25 -21.27 -19.30
C LEU A 336 4.79 -21.67 -20.67
N ALA A 337 3.96 -22.35 -21.47
CA ALA A 337 4.32 -22.82 -22.80
C ALA A 337 3.13 -22.72 -23.77
N GLU A 338 3.39 -22.30 -25.00
CA GLU A 338 2.45 -22.35 -26.13
C GLU A 338 3.25 -22.57 -27.42
N LEU A 339 2.79 -23.51 -28.25
CA LEU A 339 3.28 -23.76 -29.59
C LEU A 339 2.10 -23.86 -30.52
N ILE A 340 2.04 -22.97 -31.52
CA ILE A 340 0.94 -22.93 -32.48
C ILE A 340 1.53 -22.94 -33.88
N ALA A 341 1.04 -23.84 -34.72
CA ALA A 341 1.20 -23.73 -36.17
C ALA A 341 0.12 -22.79 -36.70
N LEU A 342 0.53 -21.60 -37.14
CA LEU A 342 -0.38 -20.58 -37.68
C LEU A 342 -0.86 -20.94 -39.10
N GLN A 343 -0.06 -21.74 -39.81
CA GLN A 343 -0.38 -22.24 -41.15
C GLN A 343 -0.35 -23.77 -41.11
N PRO A 344 -1.46 -24.46 -40.81
CA PRO A 344 -1.45 -25.89 -40.51
C PRO A 344 -1.17 -26.79 -41.73
N ASN A 345 -1.28 -26.25 -42.95
CA ASN A 345 -1.09 -27.00 -44.19
C ASN A 345 0.13 -26.49 -44.96
N VAL A 346 0.96 -27.41 -45.42
CA VAL A 346 2.11 -27.15 -46.29
C VAL A 346 1.99 -28.05 -47.51
N ASN A 347 1.81 -27.44 -48.68
CA ASN A 347 1.57 -28.15 -49.93
C ASN A 347 2.75 -27.99 -50.88
N PHE A 348 3.20 -29.10 -51.44
CA PHE A 348 4.12 -29.14 -52.57
C PHE A 348 3.34 -29.57 -53.80
N VAL A 349 3.51 -28.83 -54.89
CA VAL A 349 2.84 -29.08 -56.16
C VAL A 349 3.93 -29.42 -57.17
N PHE A 350 3.75 -30.50 -57.92
CA PHE A 350 4.72 -31.02 -58.87
C PHE A 350 4.09 -31.07 -60.25
N ASP A 351 4.04 -29.91 -60.91
CA ASP A 351 3.30 -29.71 -62.15
C ASP A 351 4.24 -29.55 -63.36
N ASP A 352 5.52 -29.28 -63.14
CA ASP A 352 6.53 -29.10 -64.19
C ASP A 352 7.69 -30.10 -64.04
N VAL A 353 8.27 -30.54 -65.16
CA VAL A 353 9.48 -31.39 -65.19
C VAL A 353 10.65 -30.75 -64.44
N THR A 354 10.72 -29.42 -64.42
CA THR A 354 11.73 -28.65 -63.68
C THR A 354 11.66 -28.90 -62.17
N ASP A 355 10.48 -29.10 -61.58
CA ASP A 355 10.30 -29.44 -60.16
C ASP A 355 11.01 -30.76 -59.82
N TYR A 356 10.87 -31.76 -60.70
CA TYR A 356 11.53 -33.06 -60.56
C TYR A 356 13.04 -33.01 -60.82
N ARG A 357 13.54 -32.00 -61.56
CA ARG A 357 14.97 -31.84 -61.86
C ARG A 357 15.71 -31.03 -60.80
N GLN A 358 15.09 -29.98 -60.27
CA GLN A 358 15.75 -29.00 -59.43
C GLN A 358 15.46 -29.16 -57.94
N GLY A 359 14.42 -29.90 -57.57
CA GLY A 359 13.90 -29.82 -56.22
C GLY A 359 12.76 -28.83 -56.13
N ILE A 360 12.02 -28.87 -55.02
CA ILE A 360 11.02 -27.86 -54.70
C ILE A 360 11.23 -27.34 -53.29
N THR A 361 11.01 -26.04 -53.10
CA THR A 361 11.08 -25.38 -51.81
C THR A 361 9.78 -24.63 -51.53
N ARG A 362 9.39 -24.57 -50.26
CA ARG A 362 8.24 -23.81 -49.80
C ARG A 362 8.59 -23.08 -48.52
N ASP A 363 8.57 -21.75 -48.61
CA ASP A 363 8.77 -20.87 -47.46
C ASP A 363 7.43 -20.53 -46.82
N MET A 364 7.36 -20.75 -45.51
CA MET A 364 6.19 -20.48 -44.69
C MET A 364 6.56 -19.37 -43.70
N THR A 365 6.21 -18.13 -44.05
CA THR A 365 6.42 -16.95 -43.20
C THR A 365 5.48 -16.99 -42.00
N GLN A 366 6.02 -16.73 -40.81
CA GLN A 366 5.34 -16.81 -39.51
C GLN A 366 4.61 -18.13 -39.32
N HIS A 367 5.23 -19.24 -39.74
CA HIS A 367 4.62 -20.56 -39.73
C HIS A 367 4.28 -21.03 -38.31
N LEU A 368 5.21 -20.83 -37.38
CA LEU A 368 5.07 -21.21 -35.98
C LEU A 368 5.09 -19.98 -35.08
N ARG A 369 4.26 -19.97 -34.04
CA ARG A 369 4.35 -19.05 -32.91
C ARG A 369 4.68 -19.81 -31.65
N ILE A 370 5.70 -19.32 -30.94
CA ILE A 370 6.26 -19.94 -29.74
C ILE A 370 6.21 -18.95 -28.58
N SER A 371 5.69 -19.41 -27.44
CA SER A 371 5.87 -18.73 -26.16
C SER A 371 6.35 -19.74 -25.12
N LYS A 372 7.45 -19.43 -24.43
CA LYS A 372 7.98 -20.24 -23.34
C LYS A 372 8.70 -19.34 -22.33
N THR A 373 8.45 -19.54 -21.04
CA THR A 373 9.09 -18.76 -19.96
C THR A 373 10.34 -19.44 -19.36
N THR A 374 10.62 -20.69 -19.74
CA THR A 374 11.89 -21.39 -19.48
C THR A 374 12.68 -21.57 -20.77
N PRO A 375 13.99 -21.88 -20.71
CA PRO A 375 14.73 -22.29 -21.89
C PRO A 375 14.10 -23.53 -22.52
N TYR A 376 14.24 -23.66 -23.84
CA TYR A 376 13.61 -24.75 -24.59
C TYR A 376 14.43 -25.21 -25.78
N SER A 377 14.23 -26.47 -26.14
CA SER A 377 14.57 -27.01 -27.45
C SER A 377 13.29 -27.33 -28.21
N LEU A 378 13.29 -27.05 -29.52
CA LEU A 378 12.17 -27.37 -30.42
C LEU A 378 12.56 -28.58 -31.25
N TYR A 379 11.67 -29.58 -31.29
CA TYR A 379 11.84 -30.78 -32.10
C TYR A 379 10.74 -30.89 -33.13
N VAL A 380 11.06 -31.52 -34.25
CA VAL A 380 10.12 -31.87 -35.32
C VAL A 380 10.24 -33.34 -35.67
N ARG A 381 9.10 -33.99 -35.92
CA ARG A 381 9.04 -35.37 -36.44
C ARG A 381 7.80 -35.56 -37.30
N SER A 382 7.82 -36.62 -38.10
CA SER A 382 6.62 -37.14 -38.74
C SER A 382 5.88 -38.10 -37.81
N SER A 383 4.57 -38.16 -37.96
CA SER A 383 3.72 -39.20 -37.37
C SER A 383 3.99 -40.58 -37.98
N THR A 384 4.36 -40.64 -39.27
CA THR A 384 4.56 -41.85 -40.06
C THR A 384 5.90 -41.85 -40.79
N ALA A 385 6.39 -43.03 -41.18
CA ALA A 385 7.64 -43.16 -41.94
C ALA A 385 7.49 -42.79 -43.44
N ASN A 386 6.25 -42.74 -43.94
CA ASN A 386 5.94 -42.45 -45.33
C ASN A 386 4.81 -41.41 -45.43
N PHE A 387 4.87 -40.56 -46.46
CA PHE A 387 3.70 -39.93 -47.03
C PHE A 387 2.84 -41.01 -47.69
N SER A 388 1.54 -41.01 -47.38
CA SER A 388 0.57 -41.98 -47.90
C SER A 388 -0.44 -41.30 -48.80
N GLY A 389 -0.76 -41.94 -49.93
CA GLY A 389 -1.81 -41.54 -50.84
C GLY A 389 -2.47 -42.76 -51.50
N ALA A 390 -3.51 -42.56 -52.29
CA ALA A 390 -4.18 -43.65 -53.01
C ALA A 390 -3.22 -44.41 -53.96
N GLY A 391 -2.17 -43.72 -54.44
CA GLY A 391 -1.16 -44.25 -55.35
C GLY A 391 0.03 -44.97 -54.71
N GLY A 392 0.04 -45.14 -53.38
CA GLY A 392 1.09 -45.85 -52.64
C GLY A 392 1.78 -45.01 -51.56
N GLN A 393 3.08 -45.25 -51.36
CA GLN A 393 3.87 -44.63 -50.29
C GLN A 393 5.14 -43.98 -50.82
N VAL A 394 5.52 -42.85 -50.21
CA VAL A 394 6.77 -42.12 -50.45
C VAL A 394 7.46 -41.89 -49.09
N PRO A 395 8.76 -42.20 -48.92
CA PRO A 395 9.46 -41.98 -47.66
C PRO A 395 9.43 -40.52 -47.18
N VAL A 396 9.21 -40.26 -45.89
CA VAL A 396 9.21 -38.86 -45.37
C VAL A 396 10.60 -38.23 -45.29
N ASN A 397 11.66 -39.04 -45.29
CA ASN A 397 13.05 -38.56 -45.23
C ASN A 397 13.52 -37.87 -46.51
N ILE A 398 12.67 -37.76 -47.53
CA ILE A 398 12.92 -36.86 -48.67
C ILE A 398 12.69 -35.39 -48.31
N LEU A 399 11.92 -35.11 -47.24
CA LEU A 399 11.57 -33.76 -46.83
C LEU A 399 12.59 -33.22 -45.81
N ARG A 400 13.11 -32.03 -46.09
CA ARG A 400 13.92 -31.24 -45.16
C ARG A 400 13.11 -30.08 -44.61
N ILE A 401 13.29 -29.80 -43.32
CA ILE A 401 12.65 -28.68 -42.62
C ILE A 401 13.76 -27.84 -42.00
N GLY A 402 13.74 -26.53 -42.24
CA GLY A 402 14.77 -25.63 -41.72
C GLY A 402 14.36 -24.17 -41.75
N ALA A 403 15.34 -23.29 -41.66
CA ALA A 403 15.14 -21.84 -41.70
C ALA A 403 14.76 -21.37 -43.12
N SER A 404 13.76 -20.50 -43.22
CA SER A 404 13.58 -19.65 -44.41
C SER A 404 14.72 -18.64 -44.55
N ALA A 405 14.82 -18.01 -45.72
CA ALA A 405 15.82 -16.95 -45.94
C ALA A 405 15.68 -15.83 -44.89
N GLY A 406 16.76 -15.50 -44.20
CA GLY A 406 16.79 -14.48 -43.14
C GLY A 406 16.43 -14.99 -41.74
N GLN A 407 15.86 -16.19 -41.59
CA GLN A 407 15.62 -16.79 -40.28
C GLN A 407 16.92 -17.36 -39.70
N THR A 408 17.19 -17.07 -38.43
CA THR A 408 18.37 -17.59 -37.70
C THR A 408 17.97 -18.45 -36.51
N GLY A 409 18.93 -19.24 -36.02
CA GLY A 409 18.75 -20.10 -34.83
C GLY A 409 17.80 -21.29 -35.05
N VAL A 410 17.63 -21.71 -36.31
CA VAL A 410 16.86 -22.88 -36.73
C VAL A 410 17.76 -23.78 -37.57
N ASN A 411 17.96 -25.02 -37.15
CA ASN A 411 18.74 -26.02 -37.87
C ASN A 411 17.95 -26.54 -39.08
N THR A 412 18.63 -26.95 -40.14
CA THR A 412 18.00 -27.73 -41.21
C THR A 412 18.12 -29.22 -40.89
N VAL A 413 16.99 -29.90 -40.78
CA VAL A 413 16.91 -31.33 -40.44
C VAL A 413 16.18 -32.11 -41.52
N THR A 414 16.50 -33.40 -41.64
CA THR A 414 15.76 -34.33 -42.50
C THR A 414 14.63 -34.95 -41.70
N LEU A 415 13.40 -34.87 -42.20
CA LEU A 415 12.23 -35.34 -41.48
C LEU A 415 12.28 -36.87 -41.28
N SER A 416 11.96 -37.33 -40.08
CA SER A 416 11.80 -38.76 -39.79
C SER A 416 10.76 -38.95 -38.68
N THR A 417 10.44 -40.20 -38.35
CA THR A 417 9.60 -40.51 -37.18
C THR A 417 10.32 -40.26 -35.85
N THR A 418 11.65 -40.15 -35.86
CA THR A 418 12.46 -39.84 -34.68
C THR A 418 12.54 -38.31 -34.51
N PRO A 419 12.32 -37.76 -33.30
CA PRO A 419 12.46 -36.33 -33.04
C PRO A 419 13.80 -35.78 -33.53
N GLN A 420 13.74 -34.80 -34.43
CA GLN A 420 14.90 -34.07 -34.93
C GLN A 420 14.93 -32.69 -34.29
N GLN A 421 16.08 -32.28 -33.77
CA GLN A 421 16.22 -31.01 -33.07
C GLN A 421 16.30 -29.85 -34.06
N LEU A 422 15.27 -29.01 -34.05
CA LEU A 422 15.13 -27.86 -34.92
C LEU A 422 15.72 -26.59 -34.29
N ILE A 423 15.56 -26.42 -32.97
CA ILE A 423 16.18 -25.34 -32.19
C ILE A 423 16.80 -25.95 -30.95
N ASN A 424 18.03 -25.57 -30.64
CA ASN A 424 18.75 -26.03 -29.47
C ASN A 424 18.86 -24.92 -28.41
N ASN A 425 18.44 -25.22 -27.18
CA ASN A 425 18.65 -24.39 -25.98
C ASN A 425 18.39 -22.88 -26.19
N ALA A 426 17.22 -22.55 -26.74
CA ALA A 426 16.80 -21.17 -26.92
C ALA A 426 16.39 -20.52 -25.59
N ASN A 427 16.67 -19.22 -25.49
CA ASN A 427 16.23 -18.41 -24.37
C ASN A 427 14.69 -18.30 -24.32
N PRO A 428 14.12 -18.11 -23.12
CA PRO A 428 12.71 -17.77 -22.94
C PRO A 428 12.26 -16.65 -23.84
N THR A 429 11.04 -16.76 -24.38
CA THR A 429 10.50 -15.77 -25.32
C THR A 429 8.98 -15.83 -25.32
N ILE A 430 8.34 -14.70 -25.63
CA ILE A 430 6.89 -14.62 -25.78
C ILE A 430 6.57 -14.20 -27.21
N ASP A 431 5.66 -14.92 -27.85
CA ASP A 431 5.18 -14.67 -29.22
C ASP A 431 6.29 -14.64 -30.28
N ARG A 432 7.38 -15.43 -30.11
CA ARG A 432 8.39 -15.58 -31.17
C ARG A 432 7.74 -16.27 -32.37
N THR A 433 7.76 -15.60 -33.52
CA THR A 433 7.38 -16.22 -34.79
C THR A 433 8.59 -16.83 -35.48
N LEU A 434 8.40 -17.97 -36.15
CA LEU A 434 9.43 -18.62 -36.95
C LEU A 434 9.01 -18.73 -38.41
N ASP A 435 9.92 -18.35 -39.30
CA ASP A 435 9.78 -18.58 -40.73
C ASP A 435 10.45 -19.91 -41.09
N ILE A 436 9.64 -20.87 -41.56
CA ILE A 436 10.09 -22.25 -41.79
C ILE A 436 10.12 -22.54 -43.30
N ARG A 437 11.25 -23.07 -43.77
CA ARG A 437 11.41 -23.60 -45.12
C ARG A 437 11.25 -25.10 -45.10
N TYR A 438 10.36 -25.57 -45.95
CA TYR A 438 10.26 -26.97 -46.32
C TYR A 438 10.93 -27.15 -47.67
N SER A 439 11.74 -28.21 -47.85
CA SER A 439 12.36 -28.48 -49.15
C SER A 439 12.51 -29.97 -49.44
N ILE A 440 12.30 -30.33 -50.70
CA ILE A 440 12.64 -31.66 -51.24
C ILE A 440 13.79 -31.42 -52.22
N PRO A 441 15.03 -31.84 -51.88
CA PRO A 441 16.19 -31.61 -52.74
C PRO A 441 16.10 -32.47 -54.01
N ASN A 442 16.74 -32.03 -55.09
CA ASN A 442 16.82 -32.78 -56.34
C ASN A 442 17.31 -34.23 -56.16
N THR A 443 18.23 -34.47 -55.21
CA THR A 443 18.78 -35.80 -54.91
C THR A 443 17.73 -36.78 -54.39
N ALA A 444 16.59 -36.30 -53.89
CA ALA A 444 15.50 -37.13 -53.40
C ALA A 444 14.39 -37.35 -54.44
N MET A 445 14.46 -36.70 -55.61
CA MET A 445 13.38 -36.73 -56.62
C MET A 445 13.18 -38.10 -57.26
N SER A 446 14.20 -38.95 -57.30
CA SER A 446 14.09 -40.34 -57.76
C SER A 446 13.06 -41.16 -56.97
N GLN A 447 12.79 -40.79 -55.71
CA GLN A 447 11.79 -41.44 -54.87
C GLN A 447 10.34 -41.06 -55.24
N LEU A 448 10.15 -39.99 -56.01
CA LEU A 448 8.85 -39.51 -56.49
C LEU A 448 8.55 -39.97 -57.92
N LEU A 449 9.58 -40.34 -58.69
CA LEU A 449 9.39 -40.82 -60.07
C LEU A 449 8.62 -42.16 -60.09
N GLY A 450 7.69 -42.27 -61.04
CA GLY A 450 6.88 -43.47 -61.24
C GLY A 450 5.79 -43.69 -60.17
N LYS A 451 5.60 -42.75 -59.24
CA LYS A 451 4.47 -42.77 -58.32
C LYS A 451 3.19 -42.38 -59.05
N ALA A 452 2.08 -43.03 -58.71
CA ALA A 452 0.80 -42.72 -59.33
C ALA A 452 0.36 -41.29 -58.96
N PRO A 453 -0.31 -40.58 -59.88
CA PRO A 453 -0.76 -39.21 -59.64
C PRO A 453 -1.76 -39.17 -58.47
N GLY A 454 -1.63 -38.16 -57.62
CA GLY A 454 -2.51 -37.95 -56.48
C GLY A 454 -1.84 -37.23 -55.33
N THR A 455 -2.58 -37.04 -54.24
CA THR A 455 -2.08 -36.39 -53.02
C THR A 455 -1.49 -37.44 -52.08
N TYR A 456 -0.27 -37.18 -51.62
CA TYR A 456 0.40 -37.94 -50.58
C TYR A 456 0.56 -37.04 -49.35
N SER A 457 0.15 -37.51 -48.17
CA SER A 457 0.16 -36.71 -46.95
C SER A 457 0.81 -37.42 -45.78
N ALA A 458 1.36 -36.64 -44.85
CA ALA A 458 1.85 -37.08 -43.55
C ALA A 458 1.66 -35.94 -42.56
N THR A 459 1.40 -36.25 -41.29
CA THR A 459 1.30 -35.24 -40.24
C THR A 459 2.68 -34.95 -39.65
N VAL A 460 3.09 -33.68 -39.69
CA VAL A 460 4.28 -33.17 -39.01
C VAL A 460 3.91 -32.71 -37.61
N ILE A 461 4.69 -33.12 -36.62
CA ILE A 461 4.47 -32.84 -35.21
C ILE A 461 5.67 -32.03 -34.69
N TYR A 462 5.36 -30.87 -34.11
CA TYR A 462 6.31 -30.06 -33.38
C TYR A 462 6.12 -30.21 -31.86
N SER A 463 7.20 -30.21 -31.11
CA SER A 463 7.15 -30.37 -29.64
C SER A 463 8.29 -29.62 -28.94
N PHE A 464 8.01 -29.17 -27.72
CA PHE A 464 9.05 -28.70 -26.80
C PHE A 464 9.53 -29.83 -25.90
N THR A 465 10.78 -29.73 -25.47
CA THR A 465 11.23 -30.37 -24.23
C THR A 465 11.69 -29.27 -23.29
N THR A 466 11.36 -29.41 -22.00
CA THR A 466 12.01 -28.64 -20.94
C THR A 466 13.43 -29.19 -20.77
N LEU A 467 14.40 -28.29 -20.58
CA LEU A 467 15.80 -28.64 -20.32
C LEU A 467 16.05 -28.86 -18.82
#